data_AF-A0A2P6SQN2-F1
#
_entry.id   AF-A0A2P6SQN2-F1
#
_cell.length_a   1.000
_cell.length_b   1.000
_cell.length_c   1.000
_cell.angle_alpha   90.00
_cell.angle_beta   90.00
_cell.angle_gamma   90.00
#
_symmetry.space_group_name_H-M   'P 1'
#
loop_
_entity.id
_entity.type
_entity.pdbx_description
1 polymer ?
#
loop_
_entity_poly.entity_id
_entity_poly.type
_entity_poly.pdbx_seq_one_letter_code
_entity_poly.pdbx_strand_id
1 'polypeptide(L)'
;MASHKFEQKRGHVTSDVECYMKEYGVTEEEAKVALTKQVDNAWKDINKELLRINTIPRPLLFRVLNLTRVIEVLYKNEDGYTHPSGVVKGFVASVLIRLYQYKSK
;
A
#
# COMPACT_ATOMS: atom_id res chain seq x y z
N MET A 1 -0.51 5.63 7.19
CA MET A 1 -1.36 4.85 8.13
C MET A 1 -0.67 3.68 8.86
N ALA A 2 -0.29 2.55 8.24
CA ALA A 2 0.10 1.34 8.99
C ALA A 2 1.34 1.49 9.93
N SER A 3 2.30 2.32 9.53
CA SER A 3 3.55 2.59 10.26
C SER A 3 3.47 3.76 11.25
N HIS A 4 2.36 4.52 11.26
CA HIS A 4 2.33 5.85 11.88
C HIS A 4 2.67 5.85 13.37
N LYS A 5 2.17 4.87 14.15
CA LYS A 5 2.48 4.77 15.58
C LYS A 5 3.96 4.56 15.84
N PHE A 6 4.62 3.77 14.99
CA PHE A 6 6.05 3.52 15.09
C PHE A 6 6.86 4.77 14.69
N GLU A 7 6.46 5.42 13.60
CA GLU A 7 7.05 6.68 13.13
C GLU A 7 7.00 7.77 14.19
N GLN A 8 5.85 7.96 14.84
CA GLN A 8 5.69 8.95 15.90
C GLN A 8 6.50 8.60 17.15
N LYS A 9 6.56 7.33 17.55
CA LYS A 9 7.37 6.88 18.70
C LYS A 9 8.86 7.20 18.56
N ARG A 10 9.39 7.14 17.34
CA ARG A 10 10.81 7.43 17.07
C ARG A 10 11.09 8.89 16.71
N GLY A 11 10.11 9.78 16.85
CA GLY A 11 10.24 11.20 16.50
C GLY A 11 10.43 11.45 15.00
N HIS A 12 9.85 10.60 14.15
CA HIS A 12 9.85 10.82 12.71
C HIS A 12 8.97 12.02 12.33
N VAL A 13 9.04 12.44 11.06
CA VAL A 13 8.16 13.50 10.55
C VAL A 13 6.69 13.10 10.72
N THR A 14 5.83 14.10 10.94
CA THR A 14 4.38 13.94 11.08
C THR A 14 3.80 13.11 9.94
N SER A 15 3.08 12.02 10.28
CA SER A 15 2.47 11.15 9.27
C SER A 15 1.20 11.76 8.68
N ASP A 16 0.67 11.09 7.66
CA ASP A 16 -0.64 11.36 7.07
C ASP A 16 -1.77 11.42 8.12
N VAL A 17 -1.74 10.50 9.10
CA VAL A 17 -2.74 10.41 10.17
C VAL A 17 -2.68 11.66 11.05
N GLU A 18 -1.50 12.06 11.51
CA GLU A 18 -1.38 13.22 12.40
C GLU A 18 -1.61 14.55 11.70
N CYS A 19 -1.24 14.66 10.42
CA CYS A 19 -1.61 15.82 9.60
C CYS A 19 -3.13 15.95 9.52
N TYR A 20 -3.84 14.86 9.22
CA TYR A 20 -5.30 14.86 9.12
C TYR A 20 -5.98 15.19 10.46
N MET A 21 -5.53 14.58 11.55
CA MET A 21 -6.05 14.87 12.89
C MET A 21 -5.89 16.34 13.25
N LYS A 22 -4.72 16.93 12.95
CA LYS A 22 -4.43 18.34 13.25
C LYS A 22 -5.26 19.30 12.40
N GLU A 23 -5.44 18.99 11.11
CA GLU A 23 -6.18 19.83 10.18
C GLU A 23 -7.68 19.86 10.49
N TYR A 24 -8.26 18.70 10.82
CA TYR A 24 -9.71 18.55 10.98
C TYR A 24 -10.17 18.45 12.44
N GLY A 25 -9.25 18.40 13.41
CA GLY A 25 -9.57 18.28 14.84
C GLY A 25 -10.23 16.96 15.21
N VAL A 26 -9.93 15.89 14.48
CA VAL A 26 -10.58 14.56 14.60
C VAL A 26 -9.72 13.55 15.35
N THR A 27 -10.34 12.44 15.76
CA THR A 27 -9.65 11.29 16.37
C THR A 27 -8.79 10.53 15.36
N GLU A 28 -7.88 9.68 15.86
CA GLU A 28 -7.03 8.80 15.04
C GLU A 28 -7.89 7.85 14.19
N GLU A 29 -8.94 7.27 14.79
CA GLU A 29 -9.87 6.36 14.14
C GLU A 29 -10.64 7.05 13.00
N GLU A 30 -11.16 8.25 13.24
CA GLU A 30 -11.85 9.05 12.22
C GLU A 30 -10.91 9.43 11.07
N ALA A 31 -9.68 9.84 11.38
CA ALA A 31 -8.65 10.12 10.37
C ALA A 31 -8.35 8.89 9.51
N LYS A 32 -8.17 7.72 10.11
CA LYS A 32 -7.94 6.46 9.38
C LYS A 32 -9.10 6.07 8.50
N VAL A 33 -10.34 6.21 8.96
CA VAL A 33 -11.54 5.95 8.16
C VAL A 33 -11.59 6.89 6.96
N ALA A 34 -11.34 8.19 7.17
CA ALA A 34 -11.34 9.18 6.10
C ALA A 34 -10.23 8.91 5.07
N LEU A 35 -9.01 8.64 5.50
CA LEU A 35 -7.87 8.31 4.63
C LEU A 35 -8.11 7.02 3.85
N THR A 36 -8.65 5.98 4.49
CA THR A 36 -9.02 4.73 3.81
C THR A 36 -10.05 4.98 2.70
N LYS A 37 -11.07 5.79 2.98
CA LYS A 37 -12.08 6.18 1.98
C LYS A 37 -11.45 6.94 0.79
N GLN A 38 -10.44 7.78 1.03
CA GLN A 38 -9.71 8.45 -0.04
C GLN A 38 -8.95 7.45 -0.92
N VAL A 39 -8.27 6.47 -0.30
CA VAL A 39 -7.59 5.38 -1.02
C VAL A 39 -8.57 4.56 -1.86
N ASP A 40 -9.73 4.18 -1.30
CA ASP A 40 -10.77 3.43 -2.01
C ASP A 40 -11.31 4.18 -3.24
N ASN A 41 -11.48 5.49 -3.11
CA ASN A 41 -11.91 6.34 -4.23
C ASN A 41 -10.82 6.43 -5.30
N ALA A 42 -9.55 6.62 -4.91
CA ALA A 42 -8.43 6.63 -5.83
C ALA A 42 -8.31 5.30 -6.60
N TRP A 43 -8.60 4.17 -5.96
CA TRP A 43 -8.66 2.87 -6.63
C TRP A 43 -9.74 2.79 -7.72
N LYS A 44 -10.92 3.36 -7.46
CA LYS A 44 -12.00 3.44 -8.47
C LYS A 44 -11.58 4.29 -9.67
N ASP A 45 -10.89 5.40 -9.42
CA ASP A 45 -10.38 6.27 -10.47
C ASP A 45 -9.31 5.56 -11.31
N ILE A 46 -8.33 4.89 -10.69
CA ILE A 46 -7.32 4.08 -11.39
C ILE A 46 -7.98 3.04 -12.30
N ASN A 47 -8.98 2.31 -11.79
CA ASN A 47 -9.68 1.29 -12.57
C ASN A 47 -10.43 1.88 -13.76
N LYS A 48 -11.12 3.01 -13.56
CA LYS A 48 -11.83 3.72 -14.62
C LYS A 48 -10.88 4.24 -15.70
N GLU A 49 -9.77 4.85 -15.31
CA GLU A 49 -8.81 5.43 -16.25
C GLU A 49 -8.04 4.36 -17.01
N LEU A 50 -7.71 3.22 -16.39
CA LEU A 50 -7.11 2.09 -17.09
C LEU A 50 -7.99 1.55 -18.23
N LEU A 51 -9.31 1.65 -18.13
CA LEU A 51 -10.22 1.26 -19.23
C LEU A 51 -10.24 2.29 -20.36
N ARG A 52 -9.92 3.55 -20.07
CA ARG A 52 -10.05 4.68 -21.01
C ARG A 52 -8.75 5.05 -21.71
N ILE A 53 -7.61 4.91 -21.03
CA ILE A 53 -6.31 5.31 -21.58
C ILE A 53 -5.90 4.33 -22.69
N ASN A 54 -5.85 4.88 -23.91
CA ASN A 54 -5.34 4.20 -25.11
C ASN A 54 -4.11 4.89 -25.71
N THR A 55 -3.75 6.07 -25.20
CA THR A 55 -2.61 6.88 -25.68
C THR A 55 -1.27 6.44 -25.11
N ILE A 56 -1.27 5.71 -23.99
CA ILE A 56 -0.07 5.22 -23.32
C ILE A 56 0.03 3.69 -23.50
N PRO A 57 1.20 3.15 -23.87
CA PRO A 57 1.40 1.72 -23.95
C PRO A 57 1.03 0.99 -22.66
N ARG A 58 0.23 -0.08 -22.79
CA ARG A 58 -0.22 -0.92 -21.65
C ARG A 58 0.91 -1.37 -20.72
N PRO A 59 2.11 -1.76 -21.20
CA PRO A 59 3.20 -2.15 -20.30
C PRO A 59 3.64 -1.03 -19.34
N LEU A 60 3.57 0.24 -19.74
CA LEU A 60 3.92 1.36 -18.87
C LEU A 60 2.84 1.60 -17.81
N LEU A 61 1.56 1.55 -18.23
CA LEU A 61 0.43 1.64 -17.30
C LEU A 61 0.46 0.54 -16.24
N PHE A 62 0.76 -0.69 -16.66
CA PHE A 62 0.85 -1.82 -15.73
C PHE A 62 2.02 -1.72 -14.76
N ARG A 63 3.12 -1.03 -15.10
CA ARG A 63 4.18 -0.76 -14.11
C ARG A 63 3.67 0.09 -12.96
N VAL A 64 2.97 1.18 -13.26
CA VAL A 64 2.39 2.08 -12.24
C VAL A 64 1.34 1.31 -11.41
N LEU A 65 0.42 0.61 -12.07
CA LEU A 65 -0.60 -0.20 -11.41
C LEU A 65 0.01 -1.26 -10.48
N ASN A 66 1.05 -1.96 -10.94
CA ASN A 66 1.69 -2.99 -10.14
C ASN A 66 2.44 -2.41 -8.94
N LEU A 67 3.00 -1.20 -9.06
CA LEU A 67 3.58 -0.50 -7.92
C LEU A 67 2.52 -0.19 -6.86
N THR A 68 1.37 0.36 -7.27
CA THR A 68 0.23 0.62 -6.36
C THR A 68 -0.24 -0.66 -5.66
N ARG A 69 -0.39 -1.76 -6.42
CA ARG A 69 -0.79 -3.07 -5.87
C ARG A 69 0.20 -3.60 -4.84
N VAL A 70 1.50 -3.44 -5.09
CA VAL A 70 2.52 -3.91 -4.14
C VAL A 70 2.44 -3.12 -2.83
N ILE A 71 2.21 -1.81 -2.89
CA ILE A 71 2.05 -0.98 -1.68
C ILE A 71 0.83 -1.46 -0.87
N GLU A 72 -0.30 -1.72 -1.53
CA GLU A 72 -1.48 -2.26 -0.84
C GLU A 72 -1.18 -3.61 -0.18
N VAL A 73 -0.51 -4.52 -0.86
CA VAL A 73 -0.15 -5.83 -0.30
C VAL A 73 0.79 -5.71 0.90
N LEU A 74 1.79 -4.82 0.82
CA LEU A 74 2.78 -4.63 1.87
C LEU A 74 2.20 -3.98 3.13
N TYR A 75 1.24 -3.07 2.97
CA TYR A 75 0.74 -2.21 4.05
C TYR A 75 -0.72 -2.47 4.46
N LYS A 76 -1.35 -3.54 3.95
CA LYS A 76 -2.78 -3.83 4.16
C LYS A 76 -3.21 -3.87 5.63
N ASN A 77 -2.39 -4.52 6.47
CA ASN A 77 -2.70 -4.75 7.88
C ASN A 77 -1.63 -4.18 8.81
N GLU A 78 -0.37 -4.25 8.39
CA GLU A 78 0.81 -3.89 9.16
C GLU A 78 1.88 -3.34 8.22
N ASP A 79 2.98 -2.80 8.78
CA ASP A 79 4.15 -2.43 8.00
C ASP A 79 4.97 -3.67 7.61
N GLY A 80 4.47 -4.40 6.61
CA GLY A 80 5.11 -5.62 6.12
C GLY A 80 6.40 -5.38 5.34
N TYR A 81 6.74 -4.12 5.04
CA TYR A 81 7.97 -3.78 4.32
C TYR A 81 9.16 -3.67 5.27
N THR A 82 9.07 -2.83 6.32
CA THR A 82 10.20 -2.69 7.27
C THR A 82 10.14 -3.72 8.38
N HIS A 83 8.95 -4.25 8.69
CA HIS A 83 8.75 -5.31 9.68
C HIS A 83 8.21 -6.57 8.98
N PRO A 84 9.05 -7.33 8.25
CA PRO A 84 8.61 -8.46 7.43
C PRO A 84 8.19 -9.71 8.24
N SER A 85 7.92 -9.56 9.53
CA SER A 85 7.39 -10.62 10.40
C SER A 85 5.91 -10.84 10.12
N GLY A 86 5.58 -11.58 9.07
CA GLY A 86 4.16 -11.84 8.77
C GLY A 86 3.89 -12.37 7.38
N VAL A 87 2.79 -11.90 6.80
CA VAL A 87 2.20 -12.41 5.55
C VAL A 87 3.14 -12.22 4.36
N VAL A 88 3.88 -11.11 4.31
CA VAL A 88 4.81 -10.78 3.20
C VAL A 88 5.92 -11.82 3.06
N LYS A 89 6.51 -12.29 4.16
CA LYS A 89 7.52 -13.36 4.13
C LYS A 89 6.97 -14.65 3.52
N GLY A 90 5.71 -14.97 3.83
CA GLY A 90 5.00 -16.10 3.23
C GLY A 90 4.84 -15.96 1.71
N PHE A 91 4.45 -14.78 1.24
CA PHE A 91 4.35 -14.49 -0.20
C PHE A 91 5.70 -14.58 -0.91
N VAL A 92 6.76 -14.00 -0.34
CA VAL A 92 8.12 -14.08 -0.90
C VAL A 92 8.58 -15.53 -1.04
N ALA A 93 8.42 -16.33 0.02
CA ALA A 93 8.77 -17.75 -0.01
C ALA A 93 7.97 -18.54 -1.06
N SER A 94 6.68 -18.23 -1.22
CA SER A 94 5.83 -18.83 -2.24
C SER A 94 6.31 -18.51 -3.66
N VAL A 95 6.48 -17.22 -3.96
CA VAL A 95 6.66 -16.71 -5.32
C VAL A 95 8.09 -16.84 -5.81
N LEU A 96 9.08 -16.63 -4.93
CA LEU A 96 10.49 -16.53 -5.33
C LEU A 96 11.33 -17.74 -4.94
N ILE A 97 10.96 -18.45 -3.87
CA ILE A 97 11.75 -19.60 -3.39
C ILE A 97 11.16 -20.92 -3.90
N ARG A 98 9.90 -21.21 -3.55
CA ARG A 98 9.26 -22.50 -3.89
C ARG A 98 8.98 -22.66 -5.38
N LEU A 99 8.51 -21.59 -6.04
CA LEU A 99 8.27 -21.58 -7.48
C LEU A 99 9.56 -21.75 -8.29
N TYR A 100 10.69 -21.23 -7.81
CA TYR A 100 12.00 -21.43 -8.42
C TYR A 100 12.46 -22.89 -8.31
N GLN A 101 12.35 -23.49 -7.12
CA GLN A 101 12.69 -24.90 -6.89
C GLN A 101 11.84 -25.87 -7.70
N TYR A 102 10.55 -25.56 -7.93
CA TYR A 102 9.68 -26.37 -8.77
C TYR A 102 10.08 -26.35 -10.25
N LYS A 103 10.53 -25.20 -10.78
CA LYS A 103 10.97 -25.07 -12.18
C LYS A 103 12.39 -25.60 -12.46
N SER A 104 13.17 -25.86 -11.41
CA SER A 104 14.54 -26.41 -11.52
C SER A 104 14.60 -27.94 -11.38
N LYS A 105 13.46 -28.62 -11.31
CA LYS A 105 13.30 -30.08 -11.43
C LYS A 105 12.68 -30.40 -12.78
#